data_AF-A0AB33E9E2-F1
#
_entry.id   AF-A0AB33E9E2-F1
#
_cell.length_a   1.000
_cell.length_b   1.000
_cell.length_c   1.000
_cell.angle_alpha   90.00
_cell.angle_beta   90.00
_cell.angle_gamma   90.00
#
_symmetry.space_group_name_H-M   'P 1'
#
loop_
_entity.id
_entity.type
_entity.pdbx_description
1 polymer ?
#
loop_
_entity_poly.entity_id
_entity_poly.type
_entity_poly.pdbx_seq_one_letter_code
_entity_poly.pdbx_strand_id
1 'polypeptide(L)'
;MALIQQNAIKACAIETQKKTTGGLSPWRENLVKQLILDHLGDTLEVTELARVCALSRSHFSRAFKCSTGVSPQDWIRQQRIARAKQLIRNTDLTLTQISLECGFCDQAHFSHIFTRSEGITPFAWRCRGMRTLPSHNSKRSQPSPAPTGAHMSL
;
A
#
# COMPACT_ATOMS: atom_id res chain seq x y z
N MET A 1 11.21 50.51 -17.27
CA MET A 1 12.17 49.54 -16.71
C MET A 1 11.93 49.45 -15.22
N ALA A 2 11.85 48.21 -14.71
CA ALA A 2 11.73 47.83 -13.29
C ALA A 2 10.40 48.20 -12.59
N LEU A 3 9.81 47.39 -11.71
CA LEU A 3 9.84 45.96 -11.41
C LEU A 3 8.60 45.72 -10.51
N ILE A 4 8.04 44.52 -10.63
CA ILE A 4 7.06 43.81 -9.79
C ILE A 4 6.83 44.36 -8.37
N GLN A 5 5.57 44.47 -7.94
CA GLN A 5 5.22 44.38 -6.51
C GLN A 5 3.78 43.83 -6.29
N GLN A 6 3.73 42.55 -5.94
CA GLN A 6 2.96 41.93 -4.84
C GLN A 6 1.42 41.87 -4.88
N ASN A 7 0.90 40.69 -5.24
CA ASN A 7 -0.37 40.18 -4.71
C ASN A 7 -0.08 39.27 -3.50
N ALA A 8 -0.31 39.79 -2.30
CA ALA A 8 -0.29 39.03 -1.05
C ALA A 8 -1.61 38.24 -0.92
N ILE A 9 -1.62 36.98 -1.36
CA ILE A 9 -2.73 36.07 -1.11
C ILE A 9 -2.53 35.45 0.28
N LYS A 10 -3.27 36.02 1.23
CA LYS A 10 -3.83 35.43 2.46
C LYS A 10 -3.01 34.33 3.14
N ALA A 11 -2.35 34.74 4.20
CA ALA A 11 -1.90 33.89 5.30
C ALA A 11 -3.04 32.97 5.80
N CYS A 12 -2.86 31.66 5.64
CA CYS A 12 -3.50 30.69 6.52
C CYS A 12 -2.53 30.44 7.69
N ALA A 13 -2.55 31.35 8.66
CA ALA A 13 -1.93 31.11 9.95
C ALA A 13 -2.83 30.13 10.70
N ILE A 14 -2.38 28.88 10.87
CA ILE A 14 -2.96 27.98 11.86
C ILE A 14 -1.94 27.85 12.99
N GLU A 15 -1.95 28.86 13.87
CA GLU A 15 -1.24 28.82 15.13
C GLU A 15 -2.00 27.98 16.17
N THR A 16 -1.27 26.98 16.69
CA THR A 16 -1.30 26.44 18.07
C THR A 16 -2.65 26.29 18.79
N GLN A 17 -3.06 25.02 18.99
CA GLN A 17 -3.64 24.63 20.30
C GLN A 17 -3.11 23.27 20.79
N LYS A 18 -2.39 23.35 21.90
CA LYS A 18 -1.89 22.24 22.71
C LYS A 18 -2.96 21.90 23.75
N LYS A 19 -3.74 20.84 23.50
CA LYS A 19 -4.36 20.01 24.54
C LYS A 19 -3.85 18.60 24.31
N THR A 20 -3.06 18.08 25.23
CA THR A 20 -2.56 16.69 25.20
C THR A 20 -3.69 15.73 25.57
N THR A 21 -4.64 15.56 24.65
CA THR A 21 -5.49 14.37 24.57
C THR A 21 -4.72 13.42 23.64
N GLY A 22 -4.30 12.25 24.13
CA GLY A 22 -3.20 11.48 23.55
C GLY A 22 -3.34 10.98 22.10
N GLY A 23 -4.43 11.29 21.38
CA GLY A 23 -4.72 10.84 20.03
C GLY A 23 -4.85 11.96 18.99
N LEU A 24 -4.95 11.57 17.71
CA LEU A 24 -5.36 12.46 16.63
C LEU A 24 -6.82 12.88 16.80
N SER A 25 -7.15 14.13 16.44
CA SER A 25 -8.54 14.54 16.26
C SER A 25 -9.22 13.71 15.16
N PRO A 26 -10.54 13.43 15.22
CA PRO A 26 -11.23 12.58 14.25
C PRO A 26 -11.02 13.00 12.79
N TRP A 27 -11.04 14.30 12.50
CA TRP A 27 -10.80 14.81 11.14
C TRP A 27 -9.38 14.49 10.63
N ARG A 28 -8.35 14.71 11.46
CA ARG A 28 -6.95 14.37 11.11
C ARG A 28 -6.76 12.86 10.93
N GLU A 29 -7.37 12.06 11.79
CA GLU A 29 -7.32 10.62 11.67
C GLU A 29 -7.91 10.15 10.33
N ASN A 30 -9.11 10.64 9.97
CA ASN A 30 -9.74 10.29 8.71
C ASN A 30 -8.92 10.78 7.51
N LEU A 31 -8.41 12.01 7.55
CA LEU A 31 -7.56 12.56 6.49
C LEU A 31 -6.34 11.66 6.21
N VAL A 32 -5.63 11.27 7.26
CA VAL A 32 -4.45 10.39 7.13
C VAL A 32 -4.83 9.02 6.62
N LYS A 33 -5.93 8.44 7.10
CA LYS A 33 -6.41 7.15 6.63
C LYS A 33 -6.73 7.19 5.13
N GLN A 34 -7.45 8.21 4.67
CA GLN A 34 -7.74 8.39 3.24
C GLN A 34 -6.45 8.53 2.43
N LEU A 35 -5.53 9.40 2.87
CA LEU A 35 -4.24 9.59 2.20
C LEU A 35 -3.45 8.27 2.05
N ILE A 36 -3.42 7.45 3.11
CA ILE A 36 -2.79 6.13 3.06
C ILE A 36 -3.51 5.22 2.06
N LEU A 37 -4.84 5.15 2.10
CA LEU A 37 -5.64 4.29 1.21
C LEU A 37 -5.42 4.62 -0.26
N ASP A 38 -5.35 5.91 -0.59
CA ASP A 38 -5.13 6.41 -1.95
C ASP A 38 -3.73 6.02 -2.49
N HIS A 39 -2.74 5.89 -1.62
CA HIS A 39 -1.33 5.68 -1.97
C HIS A 39 -0.78 4.31 -1.49
N LEU A 40 -1.64 3.31 -1.27
CA LEU A 40 -1.20 2.00 -0.76
C LEU A 40 -0.19 1.28 -1.67
N GLY A 41 -0.26 1.54 -2.98
CA GLY A 41 0.65 0.98 -3.98
C GLY A 41 2.03 1.64 -4.00
N ASP A 42 2.15 2.82 -3.40
CA ASP A 42 3.39 3.60 -3.41
C ASP A 42 4.22 3.37 -2.14
N THR A 43 5.46 3.84 -2.18
CA THR A 43 6.32 3.90 -0.99
C THR A 43 5.82 4.99 -0.05
N LEU A 44 5.11 4.58 1.00
CA LEU A 44 4.58 5.48 2.03
C LEU A 44 5.55 5.65 3.20
N GLU A 45 6.04 6.88 3.38
CA GLU A 45 6.84 7.25 4.55
C GLU A 45 5.99 7.83 5.67
N VAL A 46 6.17 7.30 6.89
CA VAL A 46 5.50 7.80 8.11
C VAL A 46 5.81 9.28 8.36
N THR A 47 6.99 9.74 7.94
CA THR A 47 7.40 11.15 8.05
C THR A 47 6.49 12.08 7.25
N GLU A 48 6.04 11.64 6.07
CA GLU A 48 5.17 12.43 5.20
C GLU A 48 3.75 12.51 5.77
N LEU A 49 3.23 11.40 6.29
CA LEU A 49 1.95 11.37 6.99
C LEU A 49 1.94 12.30 8.21
N ALA A 50 3.08 12.37 8.93
CA ALA A 50 3.25 13.26 10.07
C ALA A 50 3.24 14.74 9.65
N ARG A 51 3.88 15.07 8.51
CA ARG A 51 3.89 16.42 7.95
C ARG A 51 2.50 16.92 7.60
N VAL A 52 1.67 16.08 6.98
CA VAL A 52 0.25 16.41 6.68
C VAL A 52 -0.53 16.72 7.96
N CYS A 53 -0.15 16.13 9.10
CA CYS A 53 -0.75 16.43 10.41
C CYS A 53 -0.14 17.63 11.14
N ALA A 54 0.89 18.28 10.58
CA ALA A 54 1.75 19.25 11.26
C ALA A 54 2.34 18.70 12.58
N LEU A 55 2.75 17.43 12.58
CA LEU A 55 3.33 16.74 13.74
C LEU A 55 4.75 16.24 13.43
N SER A 56 5.57 16.10 14.48
CA SER A 56 6.79 15.30 14.37
C SER A 56 6.45 13.83 14.20
N ARG A 57 7.33 13.05 13.55
CA ARG A 57 7.14 11.61 13.32
C ARG A 57 6.80 10.83 14.60
N SER A 58 7.50 11.12 15.70
CA SER A 58 7.30 10.44 16.99
C SER A 58 5.95 10.80 17.61
N HIS A 59 5.56 12.08 17.57
CA HIS A 59 4.27 12.52 18.08
C HIS A 59 3.13 11.94 17.25
N PHE A 60 3.24 12.00 15.92
CA PHE A 60 2.29 11.38 15.00
C PHE A 60 2.12 9.89 15.28
N SER A 61 3.22 9.14 15.40
CA SER A 61 3.15 7.69 15.64
C SER A 61 2.42 7.34 16.94
N ARG A 62 2.66 8.11 18.00
CA ARG A 62 1.97 7.95 19.28
C ARG A 62 0.49 8.33 19.17
N ALA A 63 0.19 9.49 18.61
CA ALA A 63 -1.17 9.99 18.46
C ALA A 63 -2.02 9.07 17.56
N PHE A 64 -1.47 8.61 16.45
CA PHE A 64 -2.12 7.67 15.55
C PHE A 64 -2.40 6.34 16.24
N LYS A 65 -1.44 5.79 17.01
CA LYS A 65 -1.64 4.57 17.78
C LYS A 65 -2.69 4.73 18.88
N CYS A 66 -2.71 5.87 19.55
CA CYS A 66 -3.74 6.16 20.54
C CYS A 66 -5.15 6.25 19.92
N SER A 67 -5.27 6.76 18.69
CA SER A 67 -6.55 6.83 17.98
C SER A 67 -6.98 5.51 17.34
N THR A 68 -6.06 4.77 16.72
CA THR A 68 -6.37 3.58 15.90
C THR A 68 -6.09 2.24 16.58
N GLY A 69 -5.42 2.25 17.73
CA GLY A 69 -4.96 1.06 18.45
C GLY A 69 -3.65 0.45 17.92
N VAL A 70 -3.20 0.82 16.73
CA VAL A 70 -2.04 0.22 16.05
C VAL A 70 -1.05 1.28 15.54
N SER A 71 0.21 0.90 15.32
CA SER A 71 1.19 1.85 14.76
C SER A 71 0.82 2.21 13.31
N PRO A 72 1.23 3.39 12.80
CA PRO A 72 1.00 3.76 11.40
C PRO A 72 1.51 2.70 10.41
N GLN A 73 2.71 2.15 10.64
CA GLN A 73 3.28 1.13 9.75
C GLN A 73 2.49 -0.18 9.78
N ASP A 74 2.01 -0.60 10.95
CA ASP A 74 1.18 -1.81 11.06
C ASP A 74 -0.18 -1.60 10.40
N TRP A 75 -0.77 -0.41 10.54
CA TRP A 75 -2.03 -0.08 9.86
C TRP A 75 -1.87 -0.11 8.34
N ILE A 76 -0.83 0.52 7.80
CA ILE A 76 -0.49 0.46 6.36
C ILE A 76 -0.34 -0.99 5.91
N ARG A 77 0.39 -1.82 6.68
CA ARG A 77 0.58 -3.24 6.37
C ARG A 77 -0.75 -3.98 6.31
N GLN A 78 -1.64 -3.76 7.28
CA GLN A 78 -2.98 -4.36 7.31
C GLN A 78 -3.80 -3.97 6.07
N GLN A 79 -3.78 -2.68 5.69
CA GLN A 79 -4.49 -2.21 4.50
C GLN A 79 -3.90 -2.80 3.21
N ARG A 80 -2.58 -2.94 3.10
CA ARG A 80 -1.92 -3.60 1.97
C ARG A 80 -2.31 -5.07 1.85
N ILE A 81 -2.39 -5.80 2.97
CA ILE A 81 -2.88 -7.18 2.97
C ILE A 81 -4.36 -7.26 2.60
N ALA A 82 -5.19 -6.34 3.10
CA ALA A 82 -6.59 -6.27 2.71
C ALA A 82 -6.77 -6.04 1.20
N ARG A 83 -6.01 -5.12 0.60
CA ARG A 83 -5.98 -4.88 -0.86
C ARG A 83 -5.48 -6.11 -1.61
N ALA A 84 -4.40 -6.74 -1.15
CA ALA A 84 -3.88 -7.96 -1.77
C ALA A 84 -4.92 -9.09 -1.79
N LYS A 85 -5.70 -9.27 -0.72
CA LYS A 85 -6.79 -10.26 -0.67
C LYS A 85 -7.86 -9.98 -1.72
N GLN A 86 -8.20 -8.71 -1.95
CA GLN A 86 -9.14 -8.33 -3.02
C GLN A 86 -8.57 -8.67 -4.40
N LEU A 87 -7.32 -8.30 -4.66
CA LEU A 87 -6.66 -8.59 -5.94
C LEU A 87 -6.52 -10.09 -6.20
N ILE A 88 -6.16 -10.88 -5.19
CA ILE A 88 -6.04 -12.34 -5.32
C ILE A 88 -7.37 -12.99 -5.70
N ARG A 89 -8.49 -12.46 -5.18
CA ARG A 89 -9.84 -13.00 -5.41
C ARG A 89 -10.47 -12.53 -6.72
N ASN A 90 -10.23 -11.28 -7.10
CA ASN A 90 -11.01 -10.61 -8.13
C ASN A 90 -10.22 -10.45 -9.46
N THR A 91 -8.96 -10.88 -9.52
CA THR A 91 -8.09 -10.71 -10.69
C THR A 91 -7.19 -11.92 -10.93
N ASP A 92 -6.71 -12.05 -12.17
CA ASP A 92 -5.72 -13.06 -12.58
C ASP A 92 -4.27 -12.57 -12.47
N LEU A 93 -4.02 -11.47 -11.75
CA LEU A 93 -2.68 -10.93 -11.56
C LEU A 93 -1.75 -11.95 -10.90
N THR A 94 -0.51 -12.00 -11.36
CA THR A 94 0.54 -12.81 -10.72
C THR A 94 0.81 -12.31 -9.30
N LEU A 95 1.31 -13.18 -8.42
CA LEU A 95 1.66 -12.78 -7.05
C LEU A 95 2.75 -11.68 -7.03
N THR A 96 3.63 -11.68 -8.03
CA THR A 96 4.62 -10.62 -8.26
C THR A 96 3.94 -9.28 -8.55
N GLN A 97 3.01 -9.24 -9.51
CA GLN A 97 2.25 -8.01 -9.81
C GLN A 97 1.47 -7.52 -8.60
N ILE A 98 0.77 -8.42 -7.88
CA ILE A 98 0.02 -8.06 -6.68
C ILE A 98 0.92 -7.49 -5.59
N SER A 99 2.15 -8.01 -5.45
CA SER A 99 3.11 -7.46 -4.48
C SER A 99 3.46 -6.00 -4.80
N LEU A 100 3.73 -5.68 -6.07
CA LEU A 100 4.05 -4.33 -6.53
C LEU A 100 2.84 -3.39 -6.40
N GLU A 101 1.66 -3.83 -6.82
CA GLU A 101 0.39 -3.09 -6.71
C GLU A 101 0.00 -2.75 -5.27
N CYS A 102 0.50 -3.52 -4.31
CA CYS A 102 0.28 -3.29 -2.88
C CYS A 102 1.47 -2.60 -2.20
N GLY A 103 2.47 -2.12 -2.96
CA GLY A 103 3.61 -1.36 -2.45
C GLY A 103 4.65 -2.20 -1.70
N PHE A 104 4.71 -3.51 -1.93
CA PHE A 104 5.81 -4.36 -1.44
C PHE A 104 7.00 -4.30 -2.41
N CYS A 105 8.21 -4.39 -1.87
CA CYS A 105 9.45 -4.39 -2.66
C CYS A 105 9.59 -5.60 -3.57
N ASP A 106 9.10 -6.75 -3.12
CA ASP A 106 9.17 -8.01 -3.86
C ASP A 106 8.10 -9.00 -3.37
N GLN A 107 7.94 -10.08 -4.14
CA GLN A 107 6.99 -11.15 -3.86
C GLN A 107 7.33 -11.95 -2.60
N ALA A 108 8.61 -12.12 -2.25
CA ALA A 108 9.03 -12.94 -1.13
C ALA A 108 8.65 -12.26 0.20
N HIS A 109 8.95 -10.96 0.32
CA HIS A 109 8.54 -10.12 1.43
C HIS A 109 7.02 -10.08 1.54
N PHE A 110 6.30 -9.85 0.43
CA PHE A 110 4.85 -9.92 0.41
C PHE A 110 4.32 -11.26 0.93
N SER A 111 4.84 -12.38 0.42
CA SER A 111 4.37 -13.72 0.78
C SER A 111 4.60 -14.04 2.26
N HIS A 112 5.74 -13.62 2.81
CA HIS A 112 6.05 -13.76 4.23
C HIS A 112 5.07 -12.96 5.10
N ILE A 113 4.85 -11.68 4.77
CA ILE A 113 3.93 -10.81 5.52
C ILE A 113 2.48 -11.29 5.41
N PHE A 114 2.06 -11.71 4.22
CA PHE A 114 0.72 -12.26 4.00
C PHE A 114 0.50 -13.54 4.82
N THR A 115 1.45 -14.46 4.78
CA THR A 115 1.35 -15.72 5.54
C THR A 115 1.33 -15.47 7.04
N ARG A 116 2.11 -14.51 7.54
CA ARG A 116 2.07 -14.10 8.94
C ARG A 116 0.71 -13.50 9.34
N SER A 117 0.03 -12.82 8.42
CA SER A 117 -1.27 -12.20 8.66
C SER A 117 -2.44 -13.19 8.56
N GLU A 118 -2.42 -14.09 7.57
CA GLU A 118 -3.57 -14.93 7.20
C GLU A 118 -3.39 -16.41 7.57
N GLY A 119 -2.21 -16.81 8.03
CA GLY A 119 -1.86 -18.18 8.40
C GLY A 119 -1.64 -19.14 7.23
N ILE A 120 -1.90 -18.71 5.99
CA ILE A 120 -1.66 -19.49 4.76
C ILE A 120 -1.00 -18.63 3.69
N THR A 121 -0.36 -19.27 2.71
CA THR A 121 0.31 -18.58 1.62
C THR A 121 -0.69 -17.88 0.68
N PRO A 122 -0.28 -16.81 -0.03
CA PRO A 122 -1.13 -16.15 -1.03
C PRO A 122 -1.64 -17.10 -2.12
N PHE A 123 -0.81 -18.05 -2.54
CA PHE A 123 -1.19 -19.07 -3.52
C PHE A 123 -2.27 -20.01 -2.97
N ALA A 124 -2.10 -20.51 -1.74
CA ALA A 124 -3.12 -21.33 -1.09
C ALA A 124 -4.43 -20.56 -0.89
N TRP A 125 -4.35 -19.25 -0.57
CA TRP A 125 -5.50 -18.37 -0.47
C TRP A 125 -6.27 -18.27 -1.79
N ARG A 126 -5.56 -18.11 -2.92
CA ARG A 126 -6.16 -18.11 -4.27
C ARG A 126 -6.89 -19.41 -4.58
N CYS A 127 -6.25 -20.55 -4.35
CA CYS A 127 -6.85 -21.87 -4.60
C CYS A 127 -8.10 -22.12 -3.76
N ARG A 128 -8.18 -21.58 -2.53
CA ARG A 128 -9.38 -21.67 -1.69
C ARG A 128 -10.58 -20.95 -2.30
N GLY A 129 -10.38 -19.79 -2.91
CA GLY A 129 -11.43 -19.04 -3.61
C GLY A 129 -11.88 -19.69 -4.93
N MET A 130 -11.00 -20.47 -5.57
CA MET A 130 -11.29 -21.16 -6.84
C MET A 130 -12.15 -22.41 -6.70
N ARG A 131 -12.35 -22.96 -5.50
CA ARG A 131 -13.23 -24.14 -5.30
C ARG A 131 -14.71 -23.88 -5.62
N THR A 132 -15.11 -22.63 -5.86
CA THR A 132 -16.50 -22.25 -6.17
C THR A 132 -16.74 -21.84 -7.63
N LEU A 133 -15.76 -21.96 -8.54
CA LEU A 133 -15.94 -21.62 -9.96
C LEU A 133 -15.96 -22.87 -10.85
N PRO A 134 -16.99 -23.07 -11.69
CA PRO A 134 -16.97 -24.09 -12.74
C PRO A 134 -15.81 -23.79 -13.69
N SER A 135 -14.97 -24.79 -13.89
CA SER A 135 -13.82 -24.77 -14.79
C SER A 135 -14.23 -24.40 -16.22
N HIS A 136 -13.88 -23.21 -16.68
CA HIS A 136 -13.67 -22.96 -18.11
C HIS A 136 -12.17 -22.75 -18.37
N ASN A 137 -11.59 -23.79 -18.90
CA ASN A 137 -10.25 -23.91 -19.44
C ASN A 137 -9.96 -22.79 -20.46
N SER A 138 -8.94 -21.96 -20.25
CA SER A 138 -8.25 -21.25 -21.34
C SER A 138 -6.84 -20.80 -20.96
N LYS A 139 -5.89 -21.51 -21.55
CA LYS A 139 -4.58 -21.02 -22.01
C LYS A 139 -3.61 -20.54 -20.94
N ARG A 140 -2.83 -21.50 -20.43
CA ARG A 140 -1.43 -21.27 -20.06
C ARG A 140 -0.72 -20.63 -21.26
N SER A 141 -0.49 -19.33 -21.20
CA SER A 141 0.50 -18.64 -22.03
C SER A 141 1.89 -19.00 -21.49
N GLN A 142 2.40 -20.16 -21.91
CA GLN A 142 3.83 -20.46 -21.87
C GLN A 142 4.53 -19.53 -22.88
N PRO A 143 5.56 -18.75 -22.51
CA PRO A 143 6.47 -18.23 -23.51
C PRO A 143 7.23 -19.41 -24.12
N SER A 144 7.09 -19.55 -25.44
CA SER A 144 7.70 -20.60 -26.25
C SER A 144 9.21 -20.75 -25.97
N PRO A 145 9.76 -21.96 -25.81
CA PRO A 145 11.20 -22.15 -25.84
C PRO A 145 11.71 -21.83 -27.26
N ALA A 146 12.74 -21.00 -27.34
CA ALA A 146 13.45 -20.69 -28.58
C ALA A 146 13.90 -21.97 -29.30
N PRO A 147 13.86 -22.03 -30.64
CA PRO A 147 14.35 -23.19 -31.36
C PRO A 147 15.87 -23.25 -31.22
N THR A 148 16.36 -24.28 -30.52
CA THR A 148 17.75 -24.73 -30.58
C THR A 148 17.99 -25.31 -31.98
N GLY A 149 18.37 -24.45 -32.93
CA GLY A 149 18.84 -24.85 -34.25
C GLY A 149 20.34 -25.10 -34.21
N ALA A 150 20.72 -26.32 -33.83
CA ALA A 150 22.03 -26.87 -34.17
C ALA A 150 21.97 -27.42 -35.61
N HIS A 151 23.11 -27.31 -36.31
CA HIS A 151 23.57 -28.17 -37.40
C HIS A 151 23.03 -27.92 -38.83
N MET A 152 23.89 -27.40 -39.71
CA MET A 152 24.20 -27.99 -41.02
C MET A 152 25.52 -27.42 -41.57
N SER A 153 26.33 -28.35 -42.05
CA SER A 153 27.67 -28.28 -42.63
C SER A 153 27.76 -27.48 -43.94
N LEU A 154 28.97 -26.99 -44.25
CA LEU A 154 29.84 -27.48 -45.33
C LEU A 154 31.30 -27.17 -45.00
#